data_AF-A0A097KJJ1-F1
#
_entry.id   AF-A0A097KJJ1-F1
#
_cell.length_a   1.000
_cell.length_b   1.000
_cell.length_c   1.000
_cell.angle_alpha   90.00
_cell.angle_beta   90.00
_cell.angle_gamma   90.00
#
_symmetry.space_group_name_H-M   'P 1'
#
loop_
_entity.id
_entity.type
_entity.pdbx_description
1 polymer ?
#
loop_
_entity_poly.entity_id
_entity_poly.type
_entity_poly.pdbx_seq_one_letter_code
_entity_poly.pdbx_strand_id
1 'polypeptide(L)' 'MKKIFFMMTFLRLFVSILLIGLITPQTLVANALLRKLSNSNFFINYGEAKSFLSTITWTTAFFYLLLTQIS' A
#
# COMPACT_ATOMS: atom_id res chain seq x y z
N MET A 1 -7.07 28.32 5.65
CA MET A 1 -6.02 27.49 6.30
C MET A 1 -6.57 26.23 6.99
N LYS A 2 -7.55 26.31 7.90
CA LYS A 2 -8.11 25.11 8.61
C LYS A 2 -8.61 23.97 7.70
N LYS A 3 -9.21 24.27 6.55
CA LYS A 3 -9.74 23.28 5.59
C LYS A 3 -8.65 22.40 4.96
N ILE A 4 -7.48 22.98 4.66
CA ILE A 4 -6.33 22.28 4.05
C ILE A 4 -5.73 21.31 5.06
N PHE A 5 -5.55 21.76 6.31
CA PHE A 5 -5.05 20.92 7.41
C PHE A 5 -5.94 19.68 7.64
N PHE A 6 -7.27 19.86 7.64
CA PHE A 6 -8.20 18.74 7.77
C PHE A 6 -8.09 17.76 6.59
N MET A 7 -7.98 18.28 5.36
CA MET A 7 -7.84 17.46 4.15
C MET A 7 -6.54 16.65 4.15
N MET A 8 -5.43 17.25 4.59
CA MET A 8 -4.15 16.55 4.73
C MET A 8 -4.16 15.49 5.82
N THR A 9 -4.83 15.77 6.95
CA THR A 9 -5.00 14.78 8.04
C THR A 9 -5.81 13.57 7.57
N PHE A 10 -6.91 13.81 6.85
CA PHE A 10 -7.72 12.73 6.29
C PHE A 10 -6.95 11.92 5.25
N LEU A 11 -6.21 12.59 4.36
CA LEU A 11 -5.36 11.93 3.37
C LEU A 11 -4.28 11.07 4.04
N ARG A 12 -3.64 11.56 5.11
CA ARG A 12 -2.66 10.81 5.90
C ARG A 12 -3.29 9.57 6.52
N LEU A 13 -4.47 9.70 7.13
CA LEU A 13 -5.19 8.56 7.71
C LEU A 13 -5.51 7.51 6.65
N PHE A 14 -6.02 7.94 5.49
CA PHE A 14 -6.35 7.05 4.38
C PHE A 14 -5.12 6.28 3.87
N VAL A 15 -4.01 6.97 3.61
CA VAL A 15 -2.76 6.34 3.16
C VAL A 15 -2.20 5.39 4.23
N SER A 16 -2.35 5.72 5.52
CA SER A 16 -1.93 4.85 6.62
C SER A 16 -2.72 3.54 6.64
N ILE A 17 -4.04 3.61 6.49
CA ILE A 17 -4.92 2.43 6.45
C ILE A 17 -4.57 1.55 5.23
N LEU A 18 -4.35 2.15 4.07
CA LEU A 18 -3.91 1.43 2.87
C LEU A 18 -2.56 0.74 3.08
N LEU A 19 -1.59 1.45 3.67
CA LEU A 19 -0.26 0.90 3.92
C LEU A 19 -0.31 -0.29 4.89
N ILE A 20 -1.09 -0.18 5.96
CA ILE A 20 -1.33 -1.29 6.90
C ILE A 20 -1.97 -2.46 6.15
N GLY A 21 -3.04 -2.22 5.38
CA GLY A 21 -3.72 -3.25 4.60
C GLY A 21 -2.81 -3.94 3.58
N LEU A 22 -1.84 -3.21 3.00
CA LEU A 22 -0.83 -3.75 2.12
C LEU A 22 0.21 -4.58 2.88
N ILE A 23 0.76 -4.09 3.99
CA ILE A 23 1.90 -4.73 4.68
C ILE A 23 1.46 -5.90 5.56
N THR A 24 0.37 -5.75 6.34
CA THR A 24 -0.08 -6.75 7.33
C THR A 24 -0.21 -8.18 6.77
N PRO A 25 -0.80 -8.42 5.59
CA PRO A 25 -0.95 -9.79 5.05
C PRO A 25 0.31 -10.32 4.34
N GLN A 26 1.42 -9.56 4.31
CA GLN A 26 2.68 -9.95 3.65
C GLN A 26 3.69 -10.53 4.67
N THR A 27 3.42 -11.72 5.18
CA THR A 27 4.36 -12.41 6.10
C THR A 27 5.37 -13.26 5.33
N LEU A 28 6.50 -13.61 5.97
CA LEU A 28 7.53 -14.48 5.39
C LEU A 28 7.00 -15.87 5.00
N VAL A 29 6.01 -16.38 5.74
CA VAL A 29 5.46 -17.72 5.57
C VAL A 29 4.25 -17.71 4.63
N ALA A 30 3.44 -16.64 4.66
CA ALA A 30 2.25 -16.53 3.85
C ALA A 30 2.02 -15.07 3.42
N ASN A 31 2.04 -14.83 2.11
CA ASN A 31 1.61 -13.58 1.52
C ASN A 31 0.19 -13.75 0.95
N ALA A 32 -0.81 -13.46 1.78
CA ALA A 32 -2.21 -13.70 1.43
C ALA A 32 -2.67 -12.78 0.27
N LEU A 33 -2.16 -11.55 0.22
CA LEU A 33 -2.42 -10.62 -0.89
C LEU A 33 -1.84 -11.16 -2.20
N LEU A 34 -0.57 -11.57 -2.18
CA LEU A 34 0.10 -12.11 -3.35
C LEU A 34 -0.59 -13.39 -3.85
N ARG A 35 -1.03 -14.26 -2.94
CA ARG A 35 -1.81 -15.44 -3.31
C ARG A 35 -3.13 -15.07 -3.99
N LYS A 36 -3.86 -14.08 -3.46
CA LYS A 36 -5.09 -13.59 -4.09
C LYS A 36 -4.83 -12.96 -5.47
N LEU A 37 -3.78 -12.15 -5.61
CA LEU A 37 -3.36 -11.53 -6.88
C LEU A 37 -2.92 -12.58 -7.91
N SER A 38 -2.17 -13.60 -7.50
CA SER A 38 -1.77 -14.69 -8.37
C SER A 38 -2.96 -15.56 -8.80
N ASN A 39 -3.98 -15.69 -7.95
CA ASN A 39 -5.19 -16.47 -8.24
C ASN A 39 -6.24 -15.69 -9.04
N SER A 40 -6.10 -14.37 -9.21
CA SER A 40 -7.08 -13.54 -9.92
C SER A 40 -6.92 -13.58 -11.44
N ASN A 41 -5.96 -14.35 -11.96
CA ASN A 41 -5.59 -14.42 -13.39
C ASN A 41 -5.28 -13.05 -14.03
N PHE A 42 -4.99 -12.03 -13.21
CA PHE A 42 -4.68 -10.69 -13.69
C PHE A 42 -3.20 -10.56 -14.10
N PHE A 43 -2.33 -11.39 -13.52
CA PHE A 43 -0.90 -11.43 -13.80
C PHE A 43 -0.55 -12.74 -14.50
N ILE A 44 0.43 -12.69 -15.39
CA ILE A 44 0.87 -13.84 -16.20
C ILE A 44 1.51 -14.90 -15.30
N ASN A 45 2.22 -14.45 -14.25
CA ASN A 45 2.87 -15.35 -13.30
C ASN A 45 2.99 -14.73 -11.91
N TYR A 46 3.36 -15.59 -10.95
CA TYR A 46 3.57 -15.22 -9.55
C TYR A 46 4.65 -14.15 -9.37
N GLY A 47 5.69 -14.16 -10.20
CA GLY A 47 6.78 -13.17 -10.15
C GLY A 47 6.29 -11.76 -10.50
N GLU A 48 5.43 -11.64 -11.50
CA GLU A 48 4.81 -10.38 -11.91
C GLU A 48 3.88 -9.84 -10.82
N ALA A 49 3.01 -10.69 -10.26
CA ALA A 49 2.14 -10.33 -9.13
C ALA A 49 2.97 -9.87 -7.91
N LYS A 50 4.11 -10.51 -7.64
CA LYS A 50 5.02 -10.15 -6.55
C LYS A 50 5.68 -8.81 -6.80
N SER A 51 6.16 -8.57 -8.02
CA SER A 51 6.76 -7.29 -8.42
C SER A 51 5.76 -6.15 -8.31
N PHE A 52 4.53 -6.35 -8.78
CA PHE A 52 3.44 -5.39 -8.65
C PHE A 52 3.12 -5.08 -7.18
N LEU A 53 2.93 -6.12 -6.35
CA LEU A 53 2.62 -5.94 -4.93
C LEU A 53 3.75 -5.22 -4.19
N SER A 54 5.00 -5.54 -4.50
CA SER A 54 6.17 -4.84 -3.96
C SER A 54 6.16 -3.36 -4.39
N THR A 55 5.95 -3.10 -5.67
CA THR A 55 5.95 -1.74 -6.23
C THR A 55 4.86 -0.87 -5.59
N ILE A 56 3.63 -1.38 -5.47
CA ILE A 56 2.53 -0.62 -4.86
C ILE A 56 2.75 -0.41 -3.36
N THR A 57 3.35 -1.37 -2.66
CA THR A 57 3.71 -1.25 -1.24
C THR A 57 4.75 -0.16 -1.02
N TRP A 58 5.86 -0.20 -1.76
CA TRP A 58 6.92 0.80 -1.67
C TRP A 58 6.45 2.20 -2.12
N THR A 59 5.64 2.27 -3.17
CA THR A 59 5.04 3.54 -3.62
C THR A 59 4.15 4.13 -2.54
N THR A 60 3.31 3.31 -1.89
CA THR A 60 2.42 3.77 -0.81
C THR A 60 3.22 4.18 0.43
N ALA A 61 4.28 3.45 0.78
CA ALA A 61 5.19 3.80 1.86
C ALA A 61 5.90 5.15 1.60
N PHE A 62 6.35 5.37 0.36
CA PHE A 62 6.96 6.64 -0.04
C PHE A 62 5.97 7.81 0.11
N PHE A 63 4.73 7.67 -0.36
CA PHE A 63 3.69 8.69 -0.17
C PHE A 63 3.34 8.93 1.29
N TYR A 64 3.29 7.88 2.11
CA TYR A 64 3.09 8.01 3.55
C TYR A 64 4.17 8.88 4.20
N LEU A 65 5.44 8.64 3.85
CA LEU A 65 6.57 9.42 4.36
C LEU A 65 6.47 10.88 3.92
N LEU A 66 6.22 11.15 2.63
CA LEU A 66 6.04 12.51 2.14
C LEU A 66 4.91 13.24 2.86
N LEU A 67 3.74 12.61 3.00
CA LEU A 67 2.60 13.20 3.70
C LEU A 67 2.90 13.50 5.16
N THR A 68 3.67 12.63 5.82
CA THR A 68 4.05 12.80 7.24
C THR A 68 5.01 13.96 7.44
N GLN A 69 5.89 14.25 6.48
CA GLN A 69 6.83 15.37 6.58
C GLN A 69 6.21 16.72 6.20
N ILE A 70 5.12 16.73 5.42
CA ILE A 70 4.47 17.96 4.93
C ILE A 70 3.32 18.40 5.84
N SER A 71 2.67 17.49 6.58
CA SER A 71 1.51 17.78 7.46
C SER A 71 1.91 18.21 8.86
#